data_AF-A0A353REU2-F1
#
_entry.id   AF-A0A353REU2-F1
#
_cell.length_a   1.000
_cell.length_b   1.000
_cell.length_c   1.000
_cell.angle_alpha   90.00
_cell.angle_beta   90.00
_cell.angle_gamma   90.00
#
_symmetry.space_group_name_H-M   'P 1'
#
loop_
_entity.id
_entity.type
_entity.pdbx_description
1 polymer ?
#
loop_
_entity_poly.entity_id
_entity_poly.type
_entity_poly.pdbx_seq_one_letter_code
_entity_poly.pdbx_strand_id
1 'polypeptide(L)'
;GMAAAGLLCAALHEAARLAAMAALRCLPREVRFTPFGIDILKPGRAEGSYRRDVWVSLSGPLANLAASALAFAFFGMRFPRFVLGNFLLFAFNALPIAPLDGGQALFALLCLKMEPEDAERIGSVLSFVLLAPLALVGFLILLRSRWNFSLLLVCCYLLALLLLKKEGQY
;
A
#
# COMPACT_ATOMS: atom_id res chain seq x y z
N GLY A 1 9.47 -12.69 -17.97
CA GLY A 1 9.41 -11.26 -18.36
C GLY A 1 9.22 -10.38 -17.13
N MET A 2 9.16 -9.04 -17.29
CA MET A 2 8.98 -8.11 -16.15
C MET A 2 7.67 -8.36 -15.38
N ALA A 3 6.57 -8.64 -16.09
CA ALA A 3 5.27 -8.92 -15.47
C ALA A 3 5.31 -10.15 -14.54
N ALA A 4 5.96 -11.23 -14.97
CA ALA A 4 6.10 -12.45 -14.15
C ALA A 4 6.90 -12.20 -12.86
N ALA A 5 7.97 -11.41 -12.93
CA ALA A 5 8.74 -11.03 -11.75
C ALA A 5 7.90 -10.17 -10.78
N GLY A 6 7.13 -9.21 -11.30
CA GLY A 6 6.23 -8.39 -10.50
C GLY A 6 5.14 -9.22 -9.81
N LEU A 7 4.50 -10.15 -10.53
CA LEU A 7 3.50 -11.07 -9.98
C LEU A 7 4.07 -11.93 -8.86
N LEU A 8 5.29 -12.44 -9.02
CA LEU A 8 5.96 -13.22 -7.97
C LEU A 8 6.23 -12.38 -6.71
N CYS A 9 6.68 -11.13 -6.87
CA CYS A 9 6.91 -10.23 -5.74
C CYS A 9 5.59 -9.88 -5.03
N ALA A 10 4.51 -9.61 -5.78
CA ALA A 10 3.19 -9.35 -5.21
C ALA A 10 2.60 -10.58 -4.51
N ALA A 11 2.78 -11.77 -5.09
CA ALA A 11 2.36 -13.03 -4.49
C ALA A 11 3.10 -13.31 -3.18
N LEU A 12 4.42 -13.06 -3.14
CA LEU A 12 5.22 -13.20 -1.93
C LEU A 12 4.74 -12.24 -0.83
N HIS A 13 4.49 -10.98 -1.19
CA HIS A 13 3.97 -9.96 -0.30
C HIS A 13 2.65 -10.40 0.35
N GLU A 14 1.68 -10.80 -0.45
CA GLU A 14 0.35 -11.18 0.05
C GLU A 14 0.40 -12.50 0.81
N ALA A 15 1.23 -13.46 0.39
CA ALA A 15 1.44 -14.71 1.12
C ALA A 15 2.00 -14.46 2.53
N ALA A 16 2.94 -13.53 2.68
CA ALA A 16 3.47 -13.15 3.99
C ALA A 16 2.40 -12.47 4.86
N ARG A 17 1.57 -11.61 4.26
CA ARG A 17 0.43 -10.98 4.95
C ARG A 17 -0.57 -12.02 5.46
N LEU A 18 -0.97 -12.95 4.60
CA LEU A 18 -1.89 -14.04 4.97
C LEU A 18 -1.27 -14.97 6.03
N ALA A 19 0.02 -15.28 5.93
CA ALA A 19 0.72 -16.06 6.95
C ALA A 19 0.74 -15.36 8.31
N ALA A 20 0.99 -14.04 8.34
CA ALA A 20 0.93 -13.24 9.57
C ALA A 20 -0.48 -13.21 10.16
N MET A 21 -1.50 -13.09 9.32
CA MET A 21 -2.91 -13.14 9.76
C MET A 21 -3.28 -14.49 10.37
N ALA A 22 -2.84 -15.59 9.75
CA ALA A 22 -3.03 -16.94 10.28
C ALA A 22 -2.30 -17.14 11.62
N ALA A 23 -1.04 -16.69 11.73
CA ALA A 23 -0.25 -16.78 12.95
C ALA A 23 -0.88 -15.98 14.12
N LEU A 24 -1.45 -14.82 13.83
CA LEU A 24 -2.13 -13.96 14.80
C LEU A 24 -3.61 -14.33 15.03
N ARG A 25 -4.06 -15.46 14.46
CA ARG A 25 -5.45 -15.98 14.52
C ARG A 25 -6.50 -14.94 14.16
N CYS A 26 -6.17 -14.08 13.20
CA CYS A 26 -7.03 -13.02 12.70
C CYS A 26 -7.27 -13.22 11.21
N LEU A 27 -7.93 -14.32 10.83
CA LEU A 27 -8.21 -14.59 9.42
C LEU A 27 -9.13 -13.51 8.83
N PRO A 28 -8.92 -13.12 7.55
CA PRO A 28 -9.80 -12.19 6.86
C PRO A 28 -11.21 -12.78 6.81
N ARG A 29 -12.23 -11.99 7.15
CA ARG A 29 -13.63 -12.42 7.00
C ARG A 29 -14.09 -12.28 5.54
N GLU A 30 -13.52 -11.30 4.83
CA GLU A 30 -13.75 -11.07 3.41
C GLU A 30 -12.46 -10.51 2.79
N VAL A 31 -12.05 -11.09 1.65
CA VAL A 31 -10.93 -10.61 0.83
C VAL A 31 -11.55 -9.98 -0.40
N ARG A 32 -11.64 -8.64 -0.43
CA ARG A 32 -12.25 -7.91 -1.54
C ARG A 32 -11.17 -7.46 -2.50
N PHE A 33 -11.18 -8.02 -3.69
CA PHE A 33 -10.31 -7.56 -4.77
C PHE A 33 -10.87 -6.26 -5.34
N THR A 34 -10.23 -5.14 -5.00
CA THR A 34 -10.47 -3.85 -5.66
C THR A 34 -9.47 -3.69 -6.81
N PRO A 35 -9.77 -2.89 -7.85
CA PRO A 35 -8.82 -2.60 -8.93
C PRO A 35 -7.54 -1.90 -8.45
N PHE A 36 -7.50 -1.45 -7.18
CA PHE A 36 -6.35 -0.83 -6.53
C PHE A 36 -5.61 -1.77 -5.56
N GLY A 37 -6.07 -3.01 -5.35
CA GLY A 37 -5.45 -3.96 -4.44
C GLY A 37 -6.45 -4.86 -3.70
N ILE A 38 -5.95 -5.60 -2.70
CA ILE A 38 -6.74 -6.50 -1.87
C ILE A 38 -7.16 -5.75 -0.60
N ASP A 39 -8.47 -5.59 -0.41
CA ASP A 39 -9.06 -4.92 0.75
C ASP A 39 -9.65 -5.97 1.70
N ILE A 40 -9.22 -5.96 2.96
CA ILE A 40 -9.56 -6.99 3.94
C ILE A 40 -10.51 -6.40 4.99
N LEU A 41 -11.78 -6.79 4.91
CA LEU A 41 -12.80 -6.37 5.88
C LEU A 41 -12.69 -7.21 7.16
N LYS A 42 -12.38 -6.54 8.28
CA LYS A 42 -12.30 -7.15 9.62
C LYS A 42 -13.59 -6.92 10.40
N PRO A 43 -14.15 -7.95 11.09
CA PRO A 43 -15.34 -7.78 11.92
C PRO A 43 -14.97 -7.11 13.25
N GLY A 44 -15.78 -6.14 13.69
CA GLY A 44 -15.91 -5.68 15.09
C GLY A 44 -14.60 -5.43 15.85
N ARG A 45 -14.16 -4.17 15.89
CA ARG A 45 -12.92 -3.71 16.55
C ARG A 45 -12.97 -3.91 18.08
N ALA A 46 -12.34 -4.97 18.58
CA ALA A 46 -11.99 -5.08 20.01
C ALA A 46 -10.63 -4.41 20.28
N GLU A 47 -10.46 -3.76 21.44
CA GLU A 47 -9.32 -2.91 21.85
C GLU A 47 -7.92 -3.59 21.86
N GLY A 48 -7.82 -4.87 21.49
CA GLY A 48 -6.55 -5.57 21.25
C GLY A 48 -6.15 -5.77 19.78
N SER A 49 -6.98 -5.34 18.82
CA SER A 49 -6.76 -5.58 17.37
C SER A 49 -5.60 -4.77 16.80
N TYR A 50 -5.46 -3.50 17.20
CA TYR A 50 -4.56 -2.56 16.52
C TYR A 50 -3.09 -2.99 16.53
N ARG A 51 -2.58 -3.56 17.64
CA ARG A 51 -1.20 -4.08 17.66
C ARG A 51 -1.00 -5.22 16.65
N ARG A 52 -2.01 -6.09 16.48
CA ARG A 52 -1.98 -7.16 15.47
C ARG A 52 -2.05 -6.56 14.07
N ASP A 53 -2.85 -5.52 13.89
CA ASP A 53 -3.02 -4.84 12.60
C ASP A 53 -1.73 -4.17 12.11
N VAL A 54 -0.92 -3.63 13.03
CA VAL A 54 0.43 -3.12 12.73
C VAL A 54 1.32 -4.25 12.19
N TRP A 55 1.39 -5.38 12.89
CA TRP A 55 2.23 -6.51 12.48
C TRP A 55 1.77 -7.16 11.18
N VAL A 56 0.46 -7.32 10.99
CA VAL A 56 -0.11 -7.83 9.73
C VAL A 56 0.24 -6.90 8.59
N SER A 57 0.05 -5.59 8.76
CA SER A 57 0.33 -4.62 7.68
C SER A 57 1.82 -4.56 7.34
N LEU A 58 2.71 -4.62 8.33
CA LEU A 58 4.16 -4.60 8.08
C LEU A 58 4.72 -5.91 7.51
N SER A 59 4.03 -7.05 7.69
CA SER A 59 4.54 -8.36 7.28
C SER A 59 4.80 -8.48 5.77
N GLY A 60 3.91 -7.94 4.93
CA GLY A 60 4.08 -7.93 3.47
C GLY A 60 5.31 -7.12 3.03
N PRO A 61 5.42 -5.83 3.39
CA PRO A 61 6.61 -5.03 3.11
C PRO A 61 7.91 -5.67 3.64
N LEU A 62 7.90 -6.18 4.88
CA LEU A 62 9.08 -6.81 5.47
C LEU A 62 9.51 -8.09 4.73
N ALA A 63 8.57 -8.90 4.26
CA ALA A 63 8.88 -10.08 3.46
C ALA A 63 9.53 -9.70 2.12
N ASN A 64 9.04 -8.65 1.46
CA ASN A 64 9.66 -8.14 0.23
C ASN A 64 11.06 -7.59 0.50
N LEU A 65 11.27 -6.85 1.58
CA LEU A 65 12.60 -6.38 1.96
C LEU A 65 13.56 -7.55 2.21
N ALA A 66 13.12 -8.56 2.97
CA ALA A 66 13.89 -9.76 3.25
C ALA A 66 14.24 -10.53 1.96
N ALA A 67 13.27 -10.73 1.06
CA ALA A 67 13.50 -11.42 -0.21
C ALA A 67 14.45 -10.64 -1.13
N SER A 68 14.35 -9.31 -1.17
CA SER A 68 15.30 -8.47 -1.88
C SER A 68 16.72 -8.59 -1.31
N ALA A 69 16.86 -8.50 0.02
CA ALA A 69 18.16 -8.56 0.70
C ALA A 69 18.82 -9.94 0.54
N LEU A 70 18.06 -11.03 0.71
CA LEU A 70 18.54 -12.40 0.53
C LEU A 70 18.93 -12.64 -0.95
N ALA A 71 18.08 -12.24 -1.90
CA ALA A 71 18.40 -12.41 -3.31
C ALA A 71 19.67 -11.65 -3.71
N PHE A 72 19.86 -10.44 -3.19
CA PHE A 72 21.08 -9.68 -3.40
C PHE A 72 22.31 -10.31 -2.72
N ALA A 73 22.18 -10.81 -1.49
CA ALA A 73 23.30 -11.42 -0.76
C ALA A 73 23.80 -12.72 -1.41
N PHE A 74 22.89 -13.59 -1.87
CA PHE A 74 23.24 -14.90 -2.43
C PHE A 74 23.51 -14.88 -3.94
N PHE A 75 22.80 -14.03 -4.69
CA PHE A 75 22.84 -14.02 -6.15
C PHE A 75 23.28 -12.68 -6.75
N GLY A 76 23.56 -11.66 -5.91
CA GLY A 76 23.92 -10.33 -6.36
C GLY A 76 22.88 -9.73 -7.31
N MET A 77 23.35 -9.11 -8.37
CA MET A 77 22.51 -8.53 -9.43
C MET A 77 22.21 -9.51 -10.57
N ARG A 78 22.35 -10.82 -10.35
CA ARG A 78 22.04 -11.84 -11.37
C ARG A 78 20.55 -11.88 -11.73
N PHE A 79 19.68 -11.53 -10.77
CA PHE A 79 18.23 -11.40 -10.98
C PHE A 79 17.75 -9.99 -10.62
N PRO A 80 18.17 -8.96 -11.37
CA PRO A 80 17.98 -7.57 -10.97
C PRO A 80 16.49 -7.20 -10.90
N ARG A 81 15.65 -7.80 -11.76
CA ARG A 81 14.20 -7.60 -11.78
C ARG A 81 13.52 -8.08 -10.50
N PHE A 82 14.01 -9.17 -9.90
CA PHE A 82 13.44 -9.71 -8.66
C PHE A 82 13.91 -8.90 -7.46
N VAL A 83 15.20 -8.54 -7.41
CA VAL A 83 15.77 -7.70 -6.34
C VAL A 83 15.11 -6.31 -6.34
N LEU A 84 15.17 -5.59 -7.47
CA LEU A 84 14.53 -4.27 -7.55
C LEU A 84 13.01 -4.35 -7.41
N GLY A 85 12.36 -5.37 -7.95
CA GLY A 85 10.90 -5.53 -7.84
C GLY A 85 10.45 -5.62 -6.38
N ASN A 86 11.07 -6.52 -5.61
CA ASN A 86 10.79 -6.66 -4.18
C ASN A 86 11.14 -5.38 -3.41
N PHE A 87 12.30 -4.77 -3.68
CA PHE A 87 12.70 -3.53 -3.02
C PHE A 87 11.72 -2.38 -3.29
N LEU A 88 11.30 -2.21 -4.55
CA LEU A 88 10.32 -1.19 -4.92
C LEU A 88 8.98 -1.45 -4.24
N LEU A 89 8.48 -2.70 -4.25
CA LEU A 89 7.24 -3.04 -3.56
C LEU A 89 7.34 -2.80 -2.05
N PHE A 90 8.48 -3.08 -1.42
CA PHE A 90 8.72 -2.69 -0.02
C PHE A 90 8.67 -1.17 0.13
N ALA A 91 9.44 -0.43 -0.67
CA ALA A 91 9.54 1.02 -0.56
C ALA A 91 8.18 1.71 -0.74
N PHE A 92 7.38 1.27 -1.72
CA PHE A 92 6.02 1.79 -1.92
C PHE A 92 5.10 1.40 -0.78
N ASN A 93 4.98 0.11 -0.43
CA ASN A 93 4.03 -0.32 0.59
C ASN A 93 4.43 0.11 2.01
N ALA A 94 5.68 0.50 2.26
CA ALA A 94 6.12 1.06 3.54
C ALA A 94 5.77 2.55 3.71
N LEU A 95 5.34 3.25 2.65
CA LEU A 95 4.98 4.67 2.74
C LEU A 95 3.77 4.86 3.66
N PRO A 96 3.75 5.92 4.49
CA PRO A 96 2.65 6.24 5.40
C PRO A 96 1.48 6.89 4.65
N ILE A 97 0.94 6.21 3.65
CA ILE A 97 -0.17 6.64 2.81
C ILE A 97 -1.33 5.67 3.07
N ALA A 98 -2.52 6.17 3.38
CA ALA A 98 -3.67 5.42 3.89
C ALA A 98 -4.00 4.11 3.12
N PRO A 99 -4.04 4.07 1.77
CA PRO A 99 -4.28 2.82 1.04
C PRO A 99 -3.12 1.80 1.09
N LEU A 100 -1.92 2.21 1.50
CA LEU A 100 -0.73 1.35 1.55
C LEU A 100 -0.56 0.74 2.94
N ASP A 101 0.16 -0.37 3.02
CA ASP A 101 0.31 -1.09 4.29
C ASP A 101 1.01 -0.27 5.38
N GLY A 102 1.95 0.61 5.00
CA GLY A 102 2.62 1.54 5.90
C GLY A 102 1.66 2.59 6.46
N GLY A 103 0.68 3.03 5.67
CA GLY A 103 -0.41 3.89 6.15
C GLY A 103 -1.36 3.15 7.09
N GLN A 104 -1.70 1.90 6.78
CA GLN A 104 -2.51 1.06 7.68
C GLN A 104 -1.77 0.78 9.00
N ALA A 105 -0.46 0.52 8.94
CA ALA A 105 0.38 0.35 10.12
C ALA A 105 0.44 1.64 10.95
N LEU A 106 0.63 2.80 10.30
CA LEU A 106 0.63 4.09 10.97
C LEU A 106 -0.73 4.38 11.62
N PHE A 107 -1.82 4.18 10.89
CA PHE A 107 -3.18 4.32 11.40
C PHE A 107 -3.40 3.46 12.65
N ALA A 108 -3.06 2.17 12.57
CA ALA A 108 -3.19 1.27 13.71
C ALA A 108 -2.30 1.69 14.90
N LEU A 109 -1.09 2.24 14.65
CA LEU A 109 -0.24 2.81 15.70
C LEU A 109 -0.86 4.07 16.34
N LEU A 110 -1.50 4.93 15.55
CA LEU A 110 -2.19 6.12 16.07
C LEU A 110 -3.41 5.70 16.90
N CYS A 111 -4.21 4.74 16.43
CA CYS A 111 -5.36 4.21 17.18
C CYS A 111 -5.00 3.56 18.53
N LEU A 112 -3.72 3.27 18.80
CA LEU A 112 -3.27 2.85 20.14
C LEU A 112 -3.16 4.02 21.13
N LYS A 113 -3.16 5.27 20.65
CA LYS A 113 -2.91 6.48 21.44
C LYS A 113 -4.03 7.51 21.38
N MET A 114 -4.90 7.44 20.38
CA MET A 114 -5.94 8.43 20.09
C MET A 114 -7.18 7.75 19.48
N GLU A 115 -8.29 8.49 19.45
CA GLU A 115 -9.54 8.01 18.87
C GLU A 115 -9.38 7.76 17.36
N PRO A 116 -10.11 6.77 16.81
CA PRO A 116 -9.98 6.38 15.41
C PRO A 116 -10.29 7.52 14.44
N GLU A 117 -11.18 8.44 14.80
CA GLU A 117 -11.55 9.61 13.99
C GLU A 117 -10.38 10.56 13.77
N ASP A 118 -9.61 10.82 14.84
CA ASP A 118 -8.40 11.64 14.77
C ASP A 118 -7.28 10.94 13.99
N ALA A 119 -7.12 9.63 14.19
CA ALA A 119 -6.15 8.83 13.45
C ALA A 119 -6.44 8.81 11.94
N GLU A 120 -7.71 8.72 11.53
CA GLU A 120 -8.14 8.80 10.13
C GLU A 120 -7.88 10.18 9.53
N ARG A 121 -8.13 11.24 10.31
CA ARG A 121 -7.87 12.62 9.89
C ARG A 121 -6.38 12.86 9.64
N ILE A 122 -5.53 12.44 10.57
CA ILE A 122 -4.08 12.57 10.44
C ILE A 122 -3.57 11.73 9.25
N GLY A 123 -4.03 10.48 9.13
CA GLY A 123 -3.68 9.60 8.01
C GLY A 123 -4.08 10.19 6.66
N SER A 124 -5.26 10.80 6.56
CA SER A 124 -5.74 11.45 5.35
C SER A 124 -4.92 12.68 4.98
N VAL A 125 -4.57 13.52 5.96
CA VAL A 125 -3.71 14.70 5.74
C VAL A 125 -2.32 14.27 5.28
N LEU A 126 -1.70 13.30 5.94
CA LEU A 126 -0.39 12.76 5.54
C LEU A 126 -0.42 12.19 4.11
N SER A 127 -1.46 11.43 3.80
CA SER A 127 -1.65 10.86 2.47
C SER A 127 -1.76 11.96 1.41
N PHE A 128 -2.55 13.00 1.69
CA PHE A 128 -2.71 14.13 0.78
C PHE A 128 -1.41 14.91 0.59
N VAL A 129 -0.70 15.20 1.68
CA VAL A 129 0.58 15.93 1.64
C VAL A 129 1.67 15.16 0.89
N LEU A 130 1.66 13.82 0.93
CA LEU A 130 2.60 12.99 0.17
C LEU A 130 2.17 12.80 -1.28
N LEU A 131 0.88 12.58 -1.54
CA LEU A 131 0.36 12.33 -2.88
C LEU A 131 0.31 13.60 -3.74
N ALA A 132 0.00 14.77 -3.16
CA ALA A 132 -0.12 16.03 -3.91
C ALA A 132 1.17 16.46 -4.64
N PRO A 133 2.36 16.53 -3.99
CA PRO A 133 3.60 16.85 -4.68
C PRO A 133 4.02 15.75 -5.65
N LEU A 134 3.73 14.48 -5.34
CA LEU A 134 4.02 13.37 -6.25
C LEU A 134 3.17 13.47 -7.53
N ALA A 135 1.88 13.81 -7.37
CA ALA A 135 0.97 14.07 -8.47
C ALA A 135 1.40 15.31 -9.27
N LEU A 136 1.84 16.38 -8.60
CA LEU A 136 2.33 17.59 -9.25
C LEU A 136 3.61 17.32 -10.05
N VAL A 137 4.59 16.60 -9.50
CA VAL A 137 5.81 16.20 -10.21
C VAL A 137 5.48 15.26 -11.36
N GLY A 138 4.60 14.29 -11.15
CA GLY A 138 4.10 13.40 -12.21
C GLY A 138 3.45 14.17 -13.35
N PHE A 139 2.64 15.18 -13.03
CA PHE A 139 2.00 16.08 -13.99
C PHE A 139 3.00 16.97 -14.72
N LEU A 140 4.00 17.53 -14.04
CA LEU A 140 5.06 18.33 -14.64
C LEU A 140 5.94 17.50 -15.59
N ILE A 141 6.28 16.27 -15.21
CA ILE A 141 7.00 15.31 -16.08
C ILE A 141 6.14 14.99 -17.30
N LEU A 142 4.82 14.87 -17.15
CA LEU A 142 3.90 14.67 -18.26
C LEU A 142 3.90 15.83 -19.24
N LEU A 143 3.86 17.06 -18.75
CA LEU A 143 3.90 18.26 -19.60
C LEU A 143 5.24 18.42 -20.33
N ARG A 144 6.32 17.88 -19.73
CA ARG A 144 7.67 17.90 -20.30
C ARG A 144 7.90 16.75 -21.30
N SER A 145 7.21 15.63 -21.12
CA SER A 145 7.18 14.48 -22.02
C SER A 145 6.08 14.68 -23.07
N ARG A 146 6.44 15.30 -24.19
CA ARG A 146 5.47 15.55 -25.28
C ARG A 146 4.80 14.25 -25.70
N TRP A 147 3.46 14.22 -25.62
CA TRP A 147 2.52 13.19 -26.13
C TRP A 147 2.10 12.03 -25.21
N ASN A 148 1.67 12.27 -23.97
CA ASN A 148 0.89 11.27 -23.21
C ASN A 148 -0.43 11.83 -22.65
N PHE A 149 -1.39 12.12 -23.55
CA PHE A 149 -2.76 12.55 -23.21
C PHE A 149 -3.50 11.56 -22.28
N SER A 150 -3.11 10.29 -22.28
CA SER A 150 -3.71 9.24 -21.46
C SER A 150 -3.62 9.54 -19.96
N LEU A 151 -2.53 10.15 -19.49
CA LEU A 151 -2.31 10.45 -18.08
C LEU A 151 -3.08 11.69 -17.60
N LEU A 152 -3.29 12.68 -18.49
CA LEU A 152 -4.21 13.80 -18.24
C LEU A 152 -5.63 13.27 -18.03
N LEU A 153 -6.05 12.31 -18.86
CA LEU A 153 -7.36 11.67 -18.79
C LEU A 153 -7.53 10.87 -17.48
N VAL A 154 -6.50 10.16 -17.04
CA VAL A 154 -6.47 9.47 -15.73
C VAL A 154 -6.52 10.47 -14.56
N CYS A 155 -5.80 11.60 -14.64
CA CYS A 155 -5.88 12.65 -13.61
C CYS A 155 -7.28 13.27 -13.54
N CYS A 156 -7.88 13.63 -14.68
CA CYS A 156 -9.27 14.13 -14.71
C CYS A 156 -10.26 13.09 -14.17
N TYR A 157 -10.07 11.81 -14.49
CA TYR A 157 -10.89 10.72 -13.97
C TYR A 157 -10.76 10.57 -12.45
N LEU A 158 -9.53 10.57 -11.91
CA LEU A 158 -9.29 10.47 -10.46
C LEU A 158 -9.83 11.69 -9.70
N LEU A 159 -9.72 12.89 -10.28
CA LEU A 159 -10.22 14.14 -9.69
C LEU A 159 -11.75 14.18 -9.72
N ALA A 160 -12.38 13.69 -10.80
CA ALA A 160 -13.83 13.48 -10.84
C ALA A 160 -14.28 12.43 -9.82
N LEU A 161 -13.55 11.32 -9.66
CA LEU A 161 -13.86 10.28 -8.67
C LEU A 161 -13.80 10.82 -7.24
N LEU A 162 -12.78 11.63 -6.93
CA LEU A 162 -12.64 12.29 -5.62
C LEU A 162 -13.75 13.32 -5.35
N LEU A 163 -14.18 14.06 -6.38
CA LEU A 163 -15.26 15.05 -6.26
C LEU A 163 -16.64 14.38 -6.15
N LEU A 164 -16.93 13.36 -6.97
CA LEU A 164 -18.21 12.64 -6.91
C LEU A 164 -18.33 11.76 -5.66
N LYS A 165 -17.23 11.19 -5.15
CA LYS A 165 -17.27 10.39 -3.91
C LYS A 165 -17.55 11.25 -2.67
N LYS A 166 -17.37 12.57 -2.75
CA LYS A 166 -17.69 13.51 -1.65
C LYS A 166 -19.21 13.73 -1.46
N GLU A 167 -20.04 13.36 -2.43
CA GLU A 167 -21.50 13.58 -2.38
C GLU A 167 -22.29 12.34 -1.91
N GLY A 168 -21.64 11.19 -1.69
CA GLY A 168 -22.33 9.89 -1.75
C GLY A 168 -22.37 9.02 -0.50
N GLN A 169 -21.76 9.38 0.63
CA GLN A 169 -21.88 8.59 1.87
C GLN A 169 -21.78 9.48 3.12
N TYR A 170 -22.92 10.01 3.54
CA TYR A 170 -23.27 10.14 4.94
C TYR A 170 -24.14 8.92 5.31
#